data_AF-A0A383REA8-F1
#
_entry.id   AF-A0A383REA8-F1
#
_cell.length_a   1.000
_cell.length_b   1.000
_cell.length_c   1.000
_cell.angle_alpha   90.00
_cell.angle_beta   90.00
_cell.angle_gamma   90.00
#
_symmetry.space_group_name_H-M   'P 1'
#
loop_
_entity.id
_entity.type
_entity.pdbx_description
1 polymer ?
#
loop_
_entity_poly.entity_id
_entity_poly.type
_entity_poly.pdbx_seq_one_letter_code
_entity_poly.pdbx_strand_id
1 'polypeptide(L)'
;MKKIVLLLLGGMLILTGCGSSPKITKSDICVKKQGESKEICYGMSRSDAEEIAGKGKSASDKEGLFEYDHDLEIRYRDDKVVSLELEEDSKDYYEYSSGIKVGDLKAVLEKRYGTTKVSDSLYVYDTKSGKMLSVEDANLVKEEPEPDQHLLLMFTVLDDGYLMSVKMGDFGSIK
;
A
#
# COMPACT_ATOMS: atom_id res chain seq x y z
N MET A 1 -9.82 29.34 60.90
CA MET A 1 -9.97 30.04 59.60
C MET A 1 -8.60 30.49 59.08
N LYS A 2 -8.05 29.76 58.10
CA LYS A 2 -6.89 30.07 57.23
C LYS A 2 -6.90 28.94 56.19
N LYS A 3 -7.40 29.18 54.96
CA LYS A 3 -6.64 29.42 53.71
C LYS A 3 -5.73 28.22 53.36
N ILE A 4 -5.67 27.62 52.17
CA ILE A 4 -6.13 27.89 50.80
C ILE A 4 -5.90 26.57 50.02
N VAL A 5 -6.89 26.15 49.24
CA VAL A 5 -6.83 25.44 47.94
C VAL A 5 -5.68 24.43 47.70
N LEU A 6 -6.02 23.14 47.80
CA LEU A 6 -5.33 22.01 47.16
C LEU A 6 -5.88 21.84 45.74
N LEU A 7 -5.22 22.42 44.74
CA LEU A 7 -5.48 22.16 43.33
C LEU A 7 -4.24 22.56 42.53
N LEU A 8 -3.84 21.70 41.59
CA LEU A 8 -2.84 21.93 40.53
C LEU A 8 -1.36 21.66 40.88
N LEU A 9 -1.02 20.37 41.04
CA LEU A 9 0.21 19.81 40.46
C LEU A 9 -0.26 18.63 39.59
N GLY A 10 -0.59 18.87 38.33
CA GLY A 10 0.43 19.14 37.31
C GLY A 10 0.87 17.84 36.66
N GLY A 11 -0.09 16.97 36.33
CA GLY A 11 0.13 15.79 35.50
C GLY A 11 0.40 16.20 34.07
N MET A 12 1.61 16.70 33.82
CA MET A 12 2.11 16.95 32.47
C MET A 12 2.79 15.66 31.99
N LEU A 13 1.96 14.67 31.65
CA LEU A 13 2.37 13.58 30.78
C LEU A 13 2.61 14.19 29.40
N ILE A 14 3.83 14.67 29.19
CA ILE A 14 4.33 14.97 27.84
C ILE A 14 4.45 13.60 27.18
N LEU A 15 3.37 13.20 26.50
CA LEU A 15 3.41 12.18 25.47
C LEU A 15 4.47 12.62 24.47
N THR A 16 5.70 12.17 24.66
CA THR A 16 6.69 12.10 23.59
C THR A 16 6.08 11.14 22.57
N GLY A 17 5.26 11.68 21.68
CA GLY A 17 4.86 11.01 20.46
C GLY A 17 6.16 10.67 19.76
N CYS A 18 6.59 9.41 19.88
CA CYS A 18 7.67 8.86 19.10
C CYS A 18 7.13 8.81 17.67
N GLY A 19 7.23 9.95 16.98
CA GLY A 19 6.74 10.15 15.62
C GLY A 19 7.64 9.39 14.66
N SER A 20 7.57 8.07 14.68
CA SER A 20 8.15 7.28 13.60
C SER A 20 7.39 7.65 12.33
N SER A 21 8.07 8.25 11.37
CA SER A 21 7.52 8.48 10.04
C SER A 21 6.91 7.18 9.50
N PRO A 22 5.75 7.24 8.81
CA PRO A 22 5.15 6.07 8.20
C PRO A 22 6.15 5.34 7.29
N LYS A 23 6.19 4.01 7.40
CA LYS A 23 7.05 3.14 6.59
C LYS A 23 6.21 2.06 5.93
N ILE A 24 6.59 1.74 4.70
CA ILE A 24 6.15 0.52 4.00
C ILE A 24 6.90 -0.67 4.59
N THR A 25 6.15 -1.70 4.97
CA THR A 25 6.65 -2.98 5.47
C THR A 25 6.36 -4.08 4.46
N LYS A 26 6.94 -5.27 4.67
CA LYS A 26 6.65 -6.45 3.84
C LYS A 26 5.15 -6.72 3.73
N SER A 27 4.40 -6.58 4.81
CA SER A 27 2.95 -6.83 4.83
C SER A 27 2.15 -5.86 3.94
N ASP A 28 2.68 -4.67 3.63
CA ASP A 28 2.01 -3.72 2.73
C ASP A 28 2.20 -4.10 1.25
N ILE A 29 3.20 -4.92 0.92
CA ILE A 29 3.54 -5.36 -0.45
C ILE A 29 3.25 -6.86 -0.66
N CYS A 30 2.34 -7.40 0.15
CA CYS A 30 1.85 -8.76 0.03
C CYS A 30 0.32 -8.78 0.08
N VAL A 31 -0.29 -9.65 -0.71
CA VAL A 31 -1.72 -9.94 -0.73
C VAL A 31 -1.93 -11.39 -0.29
N LYS A 32 -3.05 -11.66 0.37
CA LYS A 32 -3.46 -13.01 0.74
C LYS A 32 -4.97 -13.16 0.57
N LYS A 33 -5.42 -14.41 0.46
CA LYS A 33 -6.84 -14.71 0.57
C LYS A 33 -7.29 -14.47 2.01
N GLN A 34 -8.49 -13.91 2.19
CA GLN A 34 -9.03 -13.64 3.51
C GLN A 34 -9.15 -14.96 4.30
N GLY A 35 -8.61 -14.98 5.52
CA GLY A 35 -8.58 -16.16 6.38
C GLY A 35 -7.47 -17.17 6.08
N GLU A 36 -6.66 -16.96 5.05
CA GLU A 36 -5.49 -17.81 4.74
C GLU A 36 -4.17 -17.20 5.24
N SER A 37 -3.15 -18.05 5.36
CA SER A 37 -1.80 -17.65 5.77
C SER A 37 -0.78 -17.59 4.64
N LYS A 38 -1.10 -18.15 3.47
CA LYS A 38 -0.26 -18.06 2.27
C LYS A 38 -0.42 -16.66 1.66
N GLU A 39 0.69 -16.06 1.27
CA GLU A 39 0.74 -14.68 0.76
C GLU A 39 1.48 -14.63 -0.57
N ILE A 40 0.98 -13.82 -1.49
CA ILE A 40 1.66 -13.45 -2.72
C ILE A 40 2.34 -12.12 -2.44
N CYS A 41 3.66 -12.09 -2.56
CA CYS A 41 4.46 -10.92 -2.20
C CYS A 41 5.20 -10.38 -3.40
N TYR A 42 5.46 -9.07 -3.38
CA TYR A 42 6.47 -8.46 -4.23
C TYR A 42 7.78 -9.26 -4.24
N GLY A 43 8.34 -9.47 -5.43
CA GLY A 43 9.55 -10.25 -5.69
C GLY A 43 9.35 -11.78 -5.77
N MET A 44 8.15 -12.29 -5.46
CA MET A 44 7.81 -13.72 -5.61
C MET A 44 7.84 -14.13 -7.09
N SER A 45 8.21 -15.39 -7.38
CA SER A 45 8.13 -15.89 -8.76
C SER A 45 6.68 -16.02 -9.21
N ARG A 46 6.44 -15.96 -10.53
CA ARG A 46 5.10 -16.21 -11.07
C ARG A 46 4.58 -17.60 -10.72
N SER A 47 5.42 -18.63 -10.77
CA SER A 47 4.99 -19.99 -10.42
C SER A 47 4.54 -20.11 -8.97
N ASP A 48 5.23 -19.46 -8.04
CA ASP A 48 4.86 -19.48 -6.62
C ASP A 48 3.56 -18.68 -6.38
N ALA A 49 3.40 -17.55 -7.08
CA ALA A 49 2.16 -16.77 -7.03
C ALA A 49 0.96 -17.57 -7.58
N GLU A 50 1.15 -18.30 -8.68
CA GLU A 50 0.11 -19.16 -9.28
C GLU A 50 -0.22 -20.39 -8.42
N GLU A 51 0.67 -20.85 -7.54
CA GLU A 51 0.34 -21.89 -6.54
C GLU A 51 -0.73 -21.38 -5.54
N ILE A 52 -0.77 -20.07 -5.29
CA ILE A 52 -1.66 -19.44 -4.30
C ILE A 52 -2.93 -18.92 -4.98
N ALA A 53 -2.79 -18.11 -6.03
CA ALA A 53 -3.91 -17.49 -6.72
C ALA A 53 -4.61 -18.41 -7.74
N GLY A 54 -3.97 -19.51 -8.14
CA GLY A 54 -4.39 -20.27 -9.31
C GLY A 54 -3.78 -19.70 -10.60
N LYS A 55 -4.21 -20.21 -11.76
CA LYS A 55 -3.66 -19.80 -13.05
C LYS A 55 -4.25 -18.47 -13.52
N GLY A 56 -3.39 -17.46 -13.67
CA GLY A 56 -3.76 -16.17 -14.23
C GLY A 56 -3.87 -16.20 -15.75
N LYS A 57 -4.53 -15.18 -16.31
CA LYS A 57 -4.61 -14.92 -17.75
C LYS A 57 -3.87 -13.64 -18.07
N SER A 58 -3.04 -13.64 -19.10
CA SER A 58 -2.36 -12.42 -19.55
C SER A 58 -3.41 -11.44 -20.07
N ALA A 59 -3.38 -10.21 -19.58
CA ALA A 59 -4.14 -9.12 -20.19
C ALA A 59 -3.57 -8.84 -21.57
N SER A 60 -4.40 -8.85 -22.61
CA SER A 60 -3.95 -8.82 -24.00
C SER A 60 -3.31 -7.48 -24.43
N ASP A 61 -3.54 -6.42 -23.66
CA ASP A 61 -3.20 -5.03 -23.97
C ASP A 61 -2.09 -4.45 -23.07
N LYS A 62 -1.68 -5.18 -22.02
CA LYS A 62 -0.71 -4.70 -21.02
C LYS A 62 0.35 -5.76 -20.74
N GLU A 63 1.56 -5.52 -21.24
CA GLU A 63 2.69 -6.42 -21.05
C GLU A 63 2.95 -6.70 -19.56
N GLY A 64 3.17 -7.98 -19.25
CA GLY A 64 3.44 -8.44 -17.88
C GLY A 64 2.25 -8.40 -16.93
N LEU A 65 1.07 -7.92 -17.34
CA LEU A 65 -0.14 -7.92 -16.50
C LEU A 65 -0.91 -9.24 -16.63
N PHE A 66 -1.27 -9.81 -15.49
CA PHE A 66 -2.07 -11.02 -15.40
C PHE A 66 -3.26 -10.80 -14.46
N GLU A 67 -4.42 -11.22 -14.94
CA GLU A 67 -5.69 -11.22 -14.23
C GLU A 67 -5.93 -12.59 -13.62
N TYR A 68 -6.36 -12.61 -12.36
CA TYR A 68 -6.70 -13.80 -11.58
C TYR A 68 -8.15 -13.71 -11.11
N ASP A 69 -8.71 -14.84 -10.66
CA ASP A 69 -10.08 -14.89 -10.16
C ASP A 69 -10.28 -13.90 -9.00
N HIS A 70 -11.48 -13.31 -8.91
CA HIS A 70 -11.88 -12.32 -7.89
C HIS A 70 -11.05 -11.04 -7.93
N ASP A 71 -10.84 -10.48 -9.13
CA ASP A 71 -10.26 -9.17 -9.37
C ASP A 71 -8.91 -8.93 -8.67
N LEU A 72 -8.08 -9.96 -8.67
CA LEU A 72 -6.66 -9.85 -8.35
C LEU A 72 -5.89 -9.64 -9.65
N GLU A 73 -5.24 -8.50 -9.77
CA GLU A 73 -4.28 -8.25 -10.84
C GLU A 73 -2.85 -8.35 -10.30
N ILE A 74 -1.97 -9.03 -11.04
CA ILE A 74 -0.54 -9.12 -10.74
C ILE A 74 0.26 -8.70 -11.95
N ARG A 75 1.17 -7.76 -11.75
CA ARG A 75 2.17 -7.41 -12.75
C ARG A 75 3.47 -8.13 -12.48
N TYR A 76 4.04 -8.70 -13.53
CA TYR A 76 5.32 -9.38 -13.51
C TYR A 76 6.37 -8.64 -14.34
N ARG A 77 7.61 -8.63 -13.84
CA ARG A 77 8.82 -8.23 -14.58
C ARG A 77 9.88 -9.28 -14.31
N ASP A 78 10.51 -9.81 -15.36
CA ASP A 78 11.51 -10.88 -15.25
C ASP A 78 11.01 -12.09 -14.43
N ASP A 79 9.76 -12.51 -14.67
CA ASP A 79 9.07 -13.61 -13.96
C ASP A 79 8.84 -13.37 -12.44
N LYS A 80 8.94 -12.12 -11.98
CA LYS A 80 8.73 -11.74 -10.57
C LYS A 80 7.60 -10.75 -10.40
N VAL A 81 6.83 -10.92 -9.32
CA VAL A 81 5.78 -9.98 -8.89
C VAL A 81 6.41 -8.61 -8.65
N VAL A 82 5.93 -7.58 -9.34
CA VAL A 82 6.36 -6.19 -9.14
C VAL A 82 5.21 -5.26 -8.74
N SER A 83 3.96 -5.66 -9.00
CA SER A 83 2.78 -4.97 -8.50
C SER A 83 1.66 -5.96 -8.22
N LEU A 84 0.89 -5.66 -7.19
CA LEU A 84 -0.35 -6.32 -6.82
C LEU A 84 -1.46 -5.26 -6.85
N GLU A 85 -2.63 -5.61 -7.37
CA GLU A 85 -3.81 -4.75 -7.38
C GLU A 85 -5.05 -5.57 -7.03
N LEU A 86 -5.87 -4.97 -6.17
CA LEU A 86 -7.16 -5.48 -5.73
C LEU A 86 -8.24 -4.55 -6.28
N GLU A 87 -9.17 -5.07 -7.09
CA GLU A 87 -10.33 -4.32 -7.60
C GLU A 87 -11.64 -4.77 -6.96
N GLU A 88 -12.78 -4.33 -7.50
CA GLU A 88 -14.08 -4.37 -6.83
C GLU A 88 -14.47 -5.77 -6.32
N ASP A 89 -14.36 -6.81 -7.16
CA ASP A 89 -14.78 -8.17 -6.79
C ASP A 89 -13.84 -8.86 -5.79
N SER A 90 -12.69 -8.24 -5.46
CA SER A 90 -11.74 -8.77 -4.49
C SER A 90 -12.17 -8.57 -3.03
N LYS A 91 -13.16 -7.71 -2.77
CA LYS A 91 -13.59 -7.22 -1.45
C LYS A 91 -13.79 -8.30 -0.38
N ASP A 92 -14.32 -9.45 -0.77
CA ASP A 92 -14.62 -10.58 0.13
C ASP A 92 -13.64 -11.76 -0.03
N TYR A 93 -12.62 -11.62 -0.88
CA TYR A 93 -11.71 -12.70 -1.26
C TYR A 93 -10.26 -12.41 -0.90
N TYR A 94 -9.78 -11.20 -1.16
CA TYR A 94 -8.40 -10.81 -0.94
C TYR A 94 -8.28 -9.62 0.02
N GLU A 95 -7.13 -9.53 0.67
CA GLU A 95 -6.69 -8.36 1.41
C GLU A 95 -5.17 -8.24 1.31
N TYR A 96 -4.65 -7.03 1.44
CA TYR A 96 -3.23 -6.86 1.75
C TYR A 96 -2.94 -7.47 3.12
N SER A 97 -1.76 -8.05 3.30
CA SER A 97 -1.36 -8.63 4.59
C SER A 97 -1.29 -7.61 5.73
N SER A 98 -1.23 -6.31 5.42
CA SER A 98 -1.38 -5.19 6.35
C SER A 98 -2.82 -4.98 6.86
N GLY A 99 -3.79 -5.71 6.30
CA GLY A 99 -5.22 -5.63 6.64
C GLY A 99 -6.01 -4.62 5.82
N ILE A 100 -5.42 -4.01 4.80
CA ILE A 100 -6.11 -3.11 3.87
C ILE A 100 -6.85 -3.93 2.82
N LYS A 101 -8.12 -3.61 2.58
CA LYS A 101 -8.90 -4.24 1.52
C LYS A 101 -9.82 -3.25 0.80
N VAL A 102 -10.31 -3.69 -0.37
CA VAL A 102 -11.39 -3.01 -1.08
C VAL A 102 -12.62 -2.94 -0.16
N GLY A 103 -13.33 -1.81 -0.20
CA GLY A 103 -14.44 -1.52 0.69
C GLY A 103 -14.05 -0.99 2.08
N ASP A 104 -12.75 -0.79 2.38
CA ASP A 104 -12.35 0.02 3.55
C ASP A 104 -12.55 1.51 3.27
N LEU A 105 -12.65 2.33 4.32
CA LEU A 105 -12.63 3.79 4.18
C LEU A 105 -11.22 4.27 3.85
N LYS A 106 -11.08 5.30 2.99
CA LYS A 106 -9.80 5.98 2.71
C LYS A 106 -9.00 6.34 3.98
N ALA A 107 -9.69 6.67 5.07
CA ALA A 107 -9.09 7.00 6.35
C ALA A 107 -8.18 5.88 6.91
N VAL A 108 -8.38 4.62 6.51
CA VAL A 108 -7.48 3.50 6.85
C VAL A 108 -6.09 3.72 6.24
N LEU A 109 -6.02 4.17 4.98
CA LEU A 109 -4.75 4.49 4.30
C LEU A 109 -4.06 5.67 4.98
N GLU A 110 -4.79 6.74 5.27
CA GLU A 110 -4.24 7.94 5.93
C GLU A 110 -3.70 7.61 7.33
N LYS A 111 -4.37 6.72 8.06
CA LYS A 111 -3.88 6.22 9.36
C LYS A 111 -2.60 5.40 9.20
N ARG A 112 -2.49 4.59 8.14
CA ARG A 112 -1.36 3.68 7.91
C ARG A 112 -0.12 4.40 7.35
N TYR A 113 -0.34 5.33 6.41
CA TYR A 113 0.70 5.96 5.59
C TYR A 113 0.88 7.45 5.85
N GLY A 114 0.04 8.05 6.69
CA GLY A 114 0.06 9.47 6.99
C GLY A 114 -0.62 10.31 5.92
N THR A 115 -0.39 11.62 5.95
CA THR A 115 -1.00 12.59 5.03
C THR A 115 -0.04 13.08 3.94
N THR A 116 1.23 12.67 3.99
CA THR A 116 2.25 13.02 3.00
C THR A 116 2.06 12.16 1.75
N LYS A 117 1.63 12.80 0.66
CA LYS A 117 1.25 12.15 -0.59
C LYS A 117 1.58 13.04 -1.78
N VAL A 118 1.73 12.44 -2.95
CA VAL A 118 2.06 13.16 -4.21
C VAL A 118 0.80 13.56 -4.98
N SER A 119 -0.34 12.93 -4.68
CA SER A 119 -1.66 13.35 -5.15
C SER A 119 -2.73 12.83 -4.18
N ASP A 120 -4.01 13.14 -4.43
CA ASP A 120 -5.11 12.68 -3.57
C ASP A 120 -5.30 11.17 -3.52
N SER A 121 -4.78 10.45 -4.52
CA SER A 121 -4.92 9.02 -4.78
C SER A 121 -3.58 8.27 -4.88
N LEU A 122 -2.45 8.93 -4.57
CA LEU A 122 -1.12 8.35 -4.76
C LEU A 122 -0.18 8.69 -3.60
N TYR A 123 0.33 7.64 -2.95
CA TYR A 123 1.51 7.73 -2.09
C TYR A 123 2.72 7.17 -2.84
N VAL A 124 3.88 7.80 -2.60
CA VAL A 124 5.15 7.31 -3.12
C VAL A 124 6.11 7.17 -1.94
N TYR A 125 6.69 5.99 -1.80
CA TYR A 125 7.69 5.69 -0.78
C TYR A 125 9.05 5.50 -1.44
N ASP A 126 10.01 6.37 -1.13
CA ASP A 126 11.39 6.22 -1.58
C ASP A 126 12.11 5.20 -0.69
N THR A 127 12.53 4.10 -1.30
CA THR A 127 13.10 2.96 -0.57
C THR A 127 14.50 3.23 -0.04
N LYS A 128 15.23 4.19 -0.64
CA LYS A 128 16.59 4.57 -0.25
C LYS A 128 16.62 5.41 1.02
N SER A 129 15.77 6.44 1.10
CA SER A 129 15.62 7.33 2.25
C SER A 129 14.67 6.77 3.29
N GLY A 130 13.78 5.85 2.90
CA GLY A 130 12.79 5.23 3.77
C GLY A 130 11.68 6.19 4.18
N LYS A 131 11.24 7.06 3.26
CA LYS A 131 10.27 8.13 3.52
C LYS A 131 9.17 8.17 2.48
N MET A 132 7.99 8.61 2.91
CA MET A 132 6.93 9.05 2.00
C MET A 132 7.31 10.39 1.37
N LEU A 133 7.09 10.52 0.07
CA LEU A 133 7.39 11.71 -0.71
C LEU A 133 6.18 12.64 -0.77
N SER A 134 6.43 13.94 -0.67
CA SER A 134 5.44 14.96 -1.00
C SER A 134 5.43 15.27 -2.51
N VAL A 135 4.49 16.12 -2.95
CA VAL A 135 4.46 16.65 -4.32
C VAL A 135 5.79 17.31 -4.68
N GLU A 136 6.37 18.08 -3.76
CA GLU A 136 7.64 18.78 -3.96
C GLU A 136 8.80 17.79 -4.12
N ASP A 137 8.85 16.73 -3.30
CA ASP A 137 9.87 15.69 -3.41
C ASP A 137 9.75 14.93 -4.75
N ALA A 138 8.52 14.59 -5.15
CA ALA A 138 8.27 13.82 -6.37
C ALA A 138 8.71 14.55 -7.64
N ASN A 139 8.55 15.87 -7.69
CA ASN A 139 9.04 16.70 -8.81
C ASN A 139 10.58 16.70 -8.95
N LEU A 140 11.30 16.26 -7.91
CA LEU A 140 12.76 16.15 -7.92
C LEU A 140 13.24 14.73 -8.30
N VAL A 141 12.33 13.76 -8.39
CA VAL A 141 12.61 12.41 -8.85
C VAL A 141 12.71 12.39 -10.37
N LYS A 142 13.63 11.59 -10.92
CA LYS A 142 13.79 11.42 -12.39
C LYS A 142 12.46 10.95 -13.01
N GLU A 143 12.19 11.40 -14.25
CA GLU A 143 10.96 11.06 -14.98
C GLU A 143 10.72 9.54 -15.12
N GLU A 144 11.79 8.73 -15.10
CA GLU A 144 11.71 7.28 -15.00
C GLU A 144 12.53 6.78 -13.80
N PRO A 145 11.88 6.37 -12.70
CA PRO A 145 12.58 5.75 -11.59
C PRO A 145 13.10 4.37 -12.01
N GLU A 146 14.34 4.05 -11.62
CA GLU A 146 14.84 2.69 -11.75
C GLU A 146 13.92 1.74 -10.95
N PRO A 147 13.81 0.47 -11.38
CA PRO A 147 13.23 -0.60 -10.57
C PRO A 147 13.61 -0.50 -9.09
N ASP A 148 12.63 -0.77 -8.23
CA ASP A 148 12.79 -0.96 -6.79
C ASP A 148 13.21 0.31 -6.00
N GLN A 149 13.36 1.47 -6.66
CA GLN A 149 13.66 2.74 -5.98
C GLN A 149 12.44 3.36 -5.30
N HIS A 150 11.26 3.15 -5.88
CA HIS A 150 10.02 3.70 -5.37
C HIS A 150 8.96 2.61 -5.30
N LEU A 151 8.25 2.57 -4.18
CA LEU A 151 7.02 1.83 -4.03
C LEU A 151 5.86 2.81 -4.09
N LEU A 152 4.89 2.53 -4.94
CA LEU A 152 3.73 3.34 -5.18
C LEU A 152 2.52 2.64 -4.57
N LEU A 153 1.73 3.39 -3.79
CA LEU A 153 0.38 3.00 -3.41
C LEU A 153 -0.59 3.89 -4.17
N MET A 154 -1.27 3.32 -5.16
CA MET A 154 -2.32 3.98 -5.92
C MET A 154 -3.67 3.41 -5.49
N PHE A 155 -4.69 4.26 -5.38
CA PHE A 155 -6.01 3.81 -4.97
C PHE A 155 -7.11 4.65 -5.59
N THR A 156 -8.27 4.04 -5.80
CA THR A 156 -9.49 4.73 -6.23
C THR A 156 -10.51 4.69 -5.11
N VAL A 157 -11.25 5.78 -4.91
CA VAL A 157 -12.36 5.86 -3.96
C VAL A 157 -13.67 6.10 -4.69
N LEU A 158 -14.73 5.49 -4.18
CA LEU A 158 -16.11 5.83 -4.52
C LEU A 158 -16.48 7.20 -3.92
N ASP A 159 -17.59 7.78 -4.38
CA ASP A 159 -18.10 9.08 -3.91
C ASP A 159 -18.42 9.10 -2.41
N ASP A 160 -18.71 7.93 -1.82
CA ASP A 160 -18.97 7.74 -0.40
C ASP A 160 -17.69 7.52 0.44
N GLY A 161 -16.51 7.54 -0.20
CA GLY A 161 -15.20 7.50 0.44
C GLY A 161 -14.63 6.10 0.68
N TYR A 162 -15.31 5.04 0.23
CA TYR A 162 -14.79 3.67 0.29
C TYR A 162 -13.82 3.37 -0.85
N LEU A 163 -12.81 2.55 -0.59
CA LEU A 163 -11.83 2.10 -1.57
C LEU A 163 -12.51 1.21 -2.60
N MET A 164 -12.42 1.58 -3.87
CA MET A 164 -12.86 0.79 -5.03
C MET A 164 -11.73 -0.10 -5.53
N SER A 165 -10.50 0.42 -5.57
CA SER A 165 -9.31 -0.34 -5.92
C SER A 165 -8.10 0.11 -5.12
N VAL A 166 -7.16 -0.81 -4.90
CA VAL A 166 -5.90 -0.55 -4.19
C VAL A 166 -4.76 -1.32 -4.86
N LYS A 167 -3.75 -0.58 -5.32
CA LYS A 167 -2.57 -1.09 -6.00
C LYS A 167 -1.29 -0.72 -5.28
N MET A 168 -0.42 -1.70 -5.07
CA MET A 168 0.90 -1.51 -4.47
C MET A 168 1.98 -2.20 -5.31
N GLY A 169 3.08 -1.50 -5.57
CA GLY A 169 4.21 -2.07 -6.30
C GLY A 169 5.23 -1.03 -6.72
N ASP A 170 6.22 -1.47 -7.50
CA ASP A 170 7.04 -0.55 -8.28
C ASP A 170 6.55 -0.54 -9.74
N PHE A 171 6.56 0.64 -10.36
CA PHE A 171 6.27 0.81 -11.78
C PHE A 171 7.51 1.23 -12.57
N GLY A 172 8.67 0.65 -12.24
CA GLY A 172 9.81 0.75 -13.14
C GLY A 172 9.41 0.26 -14.54
N SER A 173 9.95 0.91 -15.58
CA SER A 173 9.62 0.61 -16.99
C SER A 173 9.60 -0.90 -17.24
N ILE A 174 8.50 -1.42 -17.79
CA ILE A 174 8.44 -2.76 -18.38
C ILE A 174 9.08 -2.58 -19.75
N LYS A 175 10.25 -3.18 -19.97
CA LYS A 175 10.99 -3.12 -21.24
C LYS A 175 10.76 -4.39 -22.04
#